data_AF-A0A453J758-F1
#
_entry.id   AF-A0A453J758-F1
#
_cell.length_a   1.000
_cell.length_b   1.000
_cell.length_c   1.000
_cell.angle_alpha   90.00
_cell.angle_beta   90.00
_cell.angle_gamma   90.00
#
_symmetry.space_group_name_H-M   'P 1'
#
loop_
_entity.id
_entity.type
_entity.pdbx_description
1 polymer ?
#
loop_
_entity_poly.entity_id
_entity_poly.type
_entity_poly.pdbx_seq_one_letter_code
_entity_poly.pdbx_strand_id
1 'polypeptide(L)'
;PLGGDHHLGLTVPDFLTSAEAKAFVDVAESMGFTHQGSLGPLKGEAYRDNDRISVTDPLLAQTLWESGINRIFMDINISGKAATGLNPNIRLYRYVEGQRFGRHIDESVHLGDGSRTQYTLLVYLSGKGSAKDSQALVGGETVFYDHRGGIVAEVAPVQGMALLHLHGARCMLHEARFVKKNVKYVLRSDVVFA
;
A
#
# COMPACT_ATOMS: atom_id res chain seq x y z
N PRO A 1 -10.35 24.95 9.53
CA PRO A 1 -8.89 25.13 9.45
C PRO A 1 -8.18 23.95 10.13
N LEU A 2 -7.86 22.91 9.35
CA LEU A 2 -7.03 21.80 9.82
C LEU A 2 -5.58 22.29 9.79
N GLY A 3 -5.09 22.74 10.95
CA GLY A 3 -3.72 23.15 11.14
C GLY A 3 -2.79 21.95 11.25
N GLY A 4 -1.64 22.06 10.59
CA GLY A 4 -0.34 21.74 11.18
C GLY A 4 0.11 20.28 11.28
N ASP A 5 -0.78 19.30 11.42
CA ASP A 5 -0.33 17.92 11.57
C ASP A 5 -0.39 17.16 10.24
N HIS A 6 0.78 16.97 9.66
CA HIS A 6 1.02 16.04 8.56
C HIS A 6 0.75 14.63 9.10
N HIS A 7 -0.51 14.18 9.08
CA HIS A 7 -0.86 12.80 9.43
C HIS A 7 -0.05 11.86 8.55
N LEU A 8 0.92 11.22 9.19
CA LEU A 8 2.00 10.45 8.59
C LEU A 8 1.49 9.18 7.87
N GLY A 9 0.24 8.83 8.14
CA GLY A 9 -0.48 7.69 7.63
C GLY A 9 -1.52 7.28 8.66
N LEU A 10 -2.61 6.69 8.21
CA LEU A 10 -3.64 6.10 9.07
C LEU A 10 -3.56 4.59 8.96
N THR A 11 -3.43 3.90 10.08
CA THR A 11 -3.55 2.45 10.14
C THR A 11 -4.97 2.05 10.53
N VAL A 12 -5.47 0.98 9.91
CA VAL A 12 -6.75 0.35 10.24
C VAL A 12 -6.44 -1.09 10.63
N PRO A 13 -6.40 -1.41 11.94
CA PRO A 13 -6.21 -2.78 12.39
C PRO A 13 -7.39 -3.65 11.96
N ASP A 14 -7.13 -4.94 11.78
CA ASP A 14 -8.16 -5.95 11.51
C ASP A 14 -9.08 -5.60 10.32
N PHE A 15 -8.55 -4.91 9.30
CA PHE A 15 -9.30 -4.56 8.09
C PHE A 15 -9.70 -5.79 7.28
N LEU A 16 -8.79 -6.78 7.17
CA LEU A 16 -9.11 -8.13 6.74
C LEU A 16 -8.88 -9.10 7.89
N THR A 17 -9.72 -10.12 7.95
CA THR A 17 -9.44 -11.30 8.79
C THR A 17 -8.24 -12.08 8.26
N SER A 18 -7.62 -12.91 9.10
CA SER A 18 -6.54 -13.81 8.66
C SER A 18 -6.99 -14.75 7.54
N ALA A 19 -8.26 -15.17 7.52
CA ALA A 19 -8.81 -16.03 6.48
C ALA A 19 -8.90 -15.32 5.12
N GLU A 20 -9.40 -14.08 5.10
CA GLU A 20 -9.47 -13.25 3.88
C GLU A 20 -8.07 -12.91 3.37
N ALA A 21 -7.16 -12.48 4.27
CA ALA A 21 -5.78 -12.21 3.92
C ALA A 21 -5.11 -13.43 3.29
N LYS A 22 -5.32 -14.62 3.85
CA LYS A 22 -4.82 -15.88 3.29
C LYS A 22 -5.45 -16.18 1.93
N ALA A 23 -6.75 -15.99 1.77
CA ALA A 23 -7.43 -16.23 0.49
C ALA A 23 -6.86 -15.35 -0.64
N PHE A 24 -6.57 -14.08 -0.36
CA PHE A 24 -5.87 -13.22 -1.32
C PHE A 24 -4.48 -13.76 -1.69
N VAL A 25 -3.69 -14.22 -0.72
CA VAL A 25 -2.37 -14.80 -0.98
C VAL A 25 -2.48 -16.06 -1.84
N ASP A 26 -3.39 -16.98 -1.50
CA ASP A 26 -3.58 -18.23 -2.24
C ASP A 26 -3.99 -17.97 -3.69
N VAL A 27 -4.92 -17.03 -3.92
CA VAL A 27 -5.33 -16.62 -5.27
C VAL A 27 -4.16 -15.98 -6.02
N ALA A 28 -3.41 -15.07 -5.39
CA ALA A 28 -2.26 -14.40 -6.00
C ALA A 28 -1.18 -15.40 -6.44
N GLU A 29 -0.84 -16.36 -5.59
CA GLU A 29 0.11 -17.42 -5.93
C GLU A 29 -0.40 -18.29 -7.09
N SER A 30 -1.70 -18.60 -7.14
CA SER A 30 -2.29 -19.36 -8.24
C SER A 30 -2.28 -18.62 -9.59
N MET A 31 -2.41 -17.29 -9.57
CA MET A 31 -2.33 -16.44 -10.76
C MET A 31 -0.90 -16.33 -11.30
N GLY A 32 0.09 -16.45 -10.41
CA GLY A 32 1.50 -16.27 -10.73
C GLY A 32 1.91 -14.79 -10.73
N PHE A 33 3.04 -14.49 -10.10
CA PHE A 33 3.59 -13.13 -10.08
C PHE A 33 4.61 -12.92 -11.20
N THR A 34 4.66 -11.69 -11.71
CA THR A 34 5.72 -11.24 -12.61
C THR A 34 6.73 -10.41 -11.83
N HIS A 35 8.01 -10.79 -11.92
CA HIS A 35 9.11 -10.06 -11.32
C HIS A 35 9.19 -8.62 -11.87
N GLN A 36 9.37 -7.65 -10.98
CA GLN A 36 9.56 -6.23 -11.28
C GLN A 36 10.91 -5.81 -10.69
N GLY A 37 11.97 -5.99 -11.49
CA GLY A 37 13.31 -5.50 -11.18
C GLY A 37 13.60 -4.21 -11.93
N SER A 38 14.22 -3.23 -11.28
CA SER A 38 14.98 -2.19 -11.97
C SER A 38 16.47 -2.52 -11.90
N LEU A 39 17.22 -2.27 -12.98
CA LEU A 39 18.68 -2.51 -13.06
C LEU A 39 19.51 -1.58 -12.13
N GLY A 40 18.87 -0.96 -11.14
CA GLY A 40 19.34 0.21 -10.41
C GLY A 40 18.46 1.42 -10.71
N PRO A 41 18.55 2.48 -9.89
CA PRO A 41 17.88 3.73 -10.21
C PRO A 41 18.49 4.27 -11.52
N LEU A 42 17.78 4.17 -12.64
CA LEU A 42 17.93 5.16 -13.70
C LEU A 42 17.80 6.53 -13.02
N LYS A 43 18.53 7.56 -13.48
CA LYS A 43 18.53 8.87 -12.82
C LYS A 43 17.09 9.40 -12.65
N GLY A 44 16.54 9.30 -11.44
CA GLY A 44 15.15 9.68 -11.12
C GLY A 44 14.19 8.53 -10.78
N GLU A 45 14.58 7.26 -10.94
CA GLU A 45 13.74 6.11 -10.59
C GLU A 45 14.19 5.49 -9.26
N ALA A 46 13.25 4.96 -8.48
CA ALA A 46 13.59 4.24 -7.26
C ALA A 46 14.03 2.79 -7.57
N TYR A 47 15.00 2.29 -6.81
CA TYR A 47 15.39 0.88 -6.86
C TYR A 47 14.17 0.00 -6.53
N ARG A 48 13.81 -0.93 -7.41
CA ARG A 48 12.67 -1.82 -7.23
C ARG A 48 13.12 -3.25 -7.45
N ASP A 49 12.80 -4.10 -6.48
CA ASP A 49 12.96 -5.53 -6.56
C ASP A 49 11.79 -6.15 -5.78
N ASN A 50 10.76 -6.56 -6.53
CA ASN A 50 9.58 -7.23 -6.00
C ASN A 50 8.86 -7.98 -7.11
N ASP A 51 7.98 -8.92 -6.77
CA ASP A 51 7.07 -9.49 -7.75
C ASP A 51 5.70 -8.82 -7.68
N ARG A 52 4.98 -8.73 -8.81
CA ARG A 52 3.72 -8.00 -8.91
C ARG A 52 2.70 -8.73 -9.80
N ILE A 53 1.45 -8.67 -9.35
CA ILE A 53 0.24 -8.82 -10.17
C ILE A 53 -0.46 -7.46 -10.25
N SER A 54 -1.05 -7.15 -11.40
CA SER A 54 -1.91 -5.97 -11.58
C SER A 54 -3.14 -6.41 -12.35
N VAL A 55 -4.31 -6.19 -11.75
CA VAL A 55 -5.62 -6.51 -12.34
C VAL A 55 -6.52 -5.30 -12.26
N THR A 56 -7.33 -5.10 -13.29
CA THR A 56 -8.41 -4.11 -13.25
C THR A 56 -9.67 -4.83 -12.82
N ASP A 57 -10.10 -4.61 -11.58
CA ASP A 57 -11.28 -5.23 -10.99
C ASP A 57 -12.14 -4.18 -10.24
N PRO A 58 -13.12 -3.58 -10.94
CA PRO A 58 -14.01 -2.59 -10.33
C PRO A 58 -14.86 -3.14 -9.19
N LEU A 59 -15.25 -4.42 -9.27
CA LEU A 59 -16.12 -5.04 -8.25
C LEU A 59 -15.36 -5.27 -6.95
N LEU A 60 -14.12 -5.76 -7.05
CA LEU A 60 -13.24 -5.89 -5.89
C LEU A 60 -12.92 -4.52 -5.28
N ALA A 61 -12.62 -3.51 -6.11
CA ALA A 61 -12.36 -2.15 -5.65
C ALA A 61 -13.57 -1.56 -4.90
N GLN A 62 -14.79 -1.76 -5.42
CA GLN A 62 -16.02 -1.34 -4.74
C GLN A 62 -16.21 -2.11 -3.42
N THR A 63 -16.00 -3.42 -3.42
CA THR A 63 -16.15 -4.26 -2.23
C THR A 63 -15.21 -3.82 -1.11
N LEU A 64 -13.93 -3.57 -1.41
CA LEU A 64 -12.95 -3.05 -0.46
C LEU A 64 -13.25 -1.63 0.01
N TRP A 65 -13.86 -0.80 -0.85
CA TRP A 65 -14.30 0.53 -0.46
C TRP A 65 -15.43 0.47 0.57
N GLU A 66 -16.41 -0.40 0.33
CA GLU A 66 -17.61 -0.58 1.15
C GLU A 66 -17.35 -1.37 2.44
N SER A 67 -16.23 -2.10 2.55
CA SER A 67 -15.85 -2.85 3.75
C SER A 67 -15.40 -1.98 4.93
N GLY A 68 -15.44 -0.65 4.78
CA GLY A 68 -15.22 0.31 5.86
C GLY A 68 -14.24 1.43 5.52
N ILE A 69 -13.50 1.33 4.40
CA ILE A 69 -12.61 2.41 3.94
C ILE A 69 -13.40 3.68 3.67
N ASN A 70 -14.59 3.58 3.06
CA ASN A 70 -15.46 4.73 2.81
C ASN A 70 -15.76 5.57 4.05
N ARG A 71 -15.94 4.94 5.22
CA ARG A 71 -16.25 5.61 6.49
C ARG A 71 -15.11 6.51 6.97
N ILE A 72 -13.87 6.14 6.67
CA ILE A 72 -12.68 6.93 7.02
C ILE A 72 -12.67 8.26 6.28
N PHE A 73 -13.20 8.28 5.06
CA PHE A 73 -13.11 9.44 4.17
C PHE A 73 -14.38 10.29 4.11
N MET A 74 -15.41 9.99 4.92
CA MET A 74 -16.69 10.72 4.90
C MET A 74 -16.52 12.23 5.06
N ASP A 75 -15.62 12.66 5.96
CA ASP A 75 -15.38 14.07 6.27
C ASP A 75 -14.06 14.61 5.67
N ILE A 76 -13.44 13.86 4.75
CA ILE A 76 -12.18 14.24 4.12
C ILE A 76 -12.47 14.82 2.74
N ASN A 77 -12.22 16.13 2.61
CA ASN A 77 -12.23 16.83 1.34
C ASN A 77 -10.83 17.36 1.01
N ILE A 78 -10.39 17.17 -0.24
CA ILE A 78 -9.13 17.71 -0.74
C ILE A 78 -9.41 18.61 -1.94
N SER A 79 -9.13 19.90 -1.79
CA SER A 79 -9.29 20.89 -2.85
C SER A 79 -10.70 20.92 -3.47
N GLY A 80 -11.73 20.78 -2.65
CA GLY A 80 -13.13 20.77 -3.08
C GLY A 80 -13.66 19.38 -3.47
N LYS A 81 -12.81 18.36 -3.59
CA LYS A 81 -13.17 17.01 -4.01
C LYS A 81 -13.35 16.06 -2.84
N ALA A 82 -14.35 15.20 -2.91
CA ALA A 82 -14.60 14.15 -1.92
C ALA A 82 -14.05 12.81 -2.41
N ALA A 83 -13.75 11.90 -1.49
CA ALA A 83 -13.39 10.54 -1.85
C ALA A 83 -14.63 9.79 -2.39
N THR A 84 -14.50 9.13 -3.54
CA THR A 84 -15.63 8.48 -4.22
C THR A 84 -15.50 6.98 -4.36
N GLY A 85 -14.30 6.43 -4.14
CA GLY A 85 -14.04 5.00 -4.29
C GLY A 85 -12.57 4.67 -4.28
N LEU A 86 -12.27 3.42 -4.64
CA LEU A 86 -10.92 2.93 -4.88
C LEU A 86 -10.64 2.84 -6.38
N ASN A 87 -9.37 3.00 -6.75
CA ASN A 87 -8.90 2.79 -8.11
C ASN A 87 -9.11 1.32 -8.49
N PRO A 88 -9.78 1.01 -9.61
CA PRO A 88 -10.04 -0.38 -10.02
C PRO A 88 -8.76 -1.15 -10.37
N ASN A 89 -7.62 -0.47 -10.60
CA ASN A 89 -6.33 -1.13 -10.73
C ASN A 89 -5.84 -1.61 -9.36
N ILE A 90 -6.16 -2.86 -9.02
CA ILE A 90 -5.69 -3.55 -7.82
C ILE A 90 -4.36 -4.22 -8.13
N ARG A 91 -3.38 -4.04 -7.24
CA ARG A 91 -2.07 -4.65 -7.35
C ARG A 91 -1.81 -5.56 -6.17
N LEU A 92 -1.20 -6.71 -6.42
CA LEU A 92 -0.67 -7.58 -5.38
C LEU A 92 0.84 -7.59 -5.51
N TYR A 93 1.52 -7.35 -4.41
CA TYR A 93 2.97 -7.39 -4.33
C TYR A 93 3.42 -8.57 -3.50
N ARG A 94 4.48 -9.22 -3.95
CA ARG A 94 5.23 -10.23 -3.21
C ARG A 94 6.68 -9.79 -3.09
N TYR A 95 7.23 -9.92 -1.89
CA TYR A 95 8.66 -9.72 -1.62
C TYR A 95 9.18 -10.96 -0.91
N VAL A 96 10.07 -11.70 -1.56
CA VAL A 96 10.83 -12.79 -0.93
C VAL A 96 12.07 -12.24 -0.23
N GLU A 97 12.78 -13.09 0.50
CA GLU A 97 14.00 -12.70 1.23
C GLU A 97 15.00 -11.96 0.31
N GLY A 98 15.50 -10.82 0.78
CA GLY A 98 16.40 -9.92 0.05
C GLY A 98 15.70 -8.83 -0.78
N GLN A 99 14.46 -9.06 -1.22
CA GLN A 99 13.71 -8.12 -2.05
C GLN A 99 13.26 -6.88 -1.27
N ARG A 100 13.16 -5.74 -1.96
CA ARG A 100 12.77 -4.43 -1.39
C ARG A 100 12.28 -3.45 -2.45
N PHE A 101 11.60 -2.40 -2.01
CA PHE A 101 11.34 -1.24 -2.85
C PHE A 101 11.93 0.00 -2.18
N GLY A 102 13.00 0.54 -2.76
CA GLY A 102 13.74 1.68 -2.22
C GLY A 102 12.91 2.95 -2.15
N ARG A 103 13.50 3.98 -1.54
CA ARG A 103 12.85 5.27 -1.29
C ARG A 103 12.22 5.87 -2.56
N HIS A 104 10.93 6.16 -2.50
CA HIS A 104 10.15 6.73 -3.59
C HIS A 104 8.98 7.58 -3.09
N ILE A 105 8.32 8.23 -4.04
CA ILE A 105 7.05 8.93 -3.89
C ILE A 105 6.02 8.20 -4.75
N ASP A 106 4.82 8.01 -4.21
CA ASP A 106 3.69 7.52 -4.97
C ASP A 106 2.99 8.68 -5.69
N GLU A 107 2.99 8.65 -7.02
CA GLU A 107 2.34 9.68 -7.83
C GLU A 107 0.81 9.56 -7.84
N SER A 108 0.13 10.69 -8.05
CA SER A 108 -1.32 10.68 -8.28
C SER A 108 -1.65 10.13 -9.67
N VAL A 109 -2.62 9.24 -9.76
CA VAL A 109 -3.16 8.75 -11.04
C VAL A 109 -4.35 9.62 -11.42
N HIS A 110 -4.34 10.18 -12.62
CA HIS A 110 -5.49 10.89 -13.20
C HIS A 110 -6.36 9.87 -13.93
N LEU A 111 -7.65 9.81 -13.61
CA LEU A 111 -8.56 8.77 -14.12
C LEU A 111 -9.44 9.24 -15.29
N GLY A 112 -9.25 10.48 -15.75
CA GLY A 112 -10.21 11.16 -16.62
C GLY A 112 -11.05 12.14 -15.80
N ASP A 113 -12.02 12.83 -16.41
CA ASP A 113 -13.09 13.65 -15.78
C ASP A 113 -12.75 14.65 -14.66
N GLY A 114 -11.46 14.88 -14.41
CA GLY A 114 -10.95 15.63 -13.27
C GLY A 114 -10.77 14.80 -12.00
N SER A 115 -11.14 13.52 -11.97
CA SER A 115 -10.86 12.64 -10.83
C SER A 115 -9.39 12.21 -10.77
N ARG A 116 -8.89 12.04 -9.55
CA ARG A 116 -7.50 11.61 -9.31
C ARG A 116 -7.35 10.87 -7.99
N THR A 117 -6.35 10.01 -7.90
CA THR A 117 -6.02 9.36 -6.63
C THR A 117 -5.29 10.32 -5.68
N GLN A 118 -5.55 10.24 -4.38
CA GLN A 118 -4.90 11.10 -3.37
C GLN A 118 -4.26 10.32 -2.20
N TYR A 119 -4.65 9.06 -1.99
CA TYR A 119 -4.07 8.21 -0.95
C TYR A 119 -3.73 6.83 -1.51
N THR A 120 -2.62 6.26 -1.04
CA THR A 120 -2.25 4.87 -1.25
C THR A 120 -2.96 4.09 -0.17
N LEU A 121 -3.66 3.03 -0.55
CA LEU A 121 -4.15 2.00 0.36
C LEU A 121 -3.24 0.79 0.22
N LEU A 122 -2.50 0.45 1.28
CA LEU A 122 -1.76 -0.80 1.41
C LEU A 122 -2.48 -1.69 2.42
N VAL A 123 -2.81 -2.92 2.04
CA VAL A 123 -3.34 -3.94 2.97
C VAL A 123 -2.29 -5.03 3.10
N TYR A 124 -1.76 -5.22 4.31
CA TYR A 124 -0.75 -6.23 4.59
C TYR A 124 -1.41 -7.61 4.66
N LEU A 125 -1.09 -8.48 3.71
CA LEU A 125 -1.67 -9.83 3.63
C LEU A 125 -0.82 -10.86 4.40
N SER A 126 0.43 -10.51 4.72
CA SER A 126 1.29 -11.26 5.64
C SER A 126 2.00 -10.32 6.60
N GLY A 127 2.44 -10.86 7.73
CA GLY A 127 3.03 -10.08 8.83
C GLY A 127 2.91 -10.80 10.16
N LYS A 128 3.06 -10.05 11.25
CA LYS A 128 2.72 -10.54 12.60
C LYS A 128 1.25 -11.00 12.63
N GLY A 129 0.97 -12.10 13.33
CA GLY A 129 -0.38 -12.67 13.44
C GLY A 129 -0.77 -13.62 12.30
N SER A 130 0.15 -13.93 11.39
CA SER A 130 -0.08 -14.96 10.37
C SER A 130 -0.25 -16.33 11.05
N ALA A 131 -1.30 -17.09 10.68
CA ALA A 131 -1.80 -18.31 11.35
C ALA A 131 -0.80 -19.45 11.67
N LYS A 132 0.47 -19.30 11.28
CA LYS A 132 1.60 -20.12 11.71
C LYS A 132 2.72 -19.18 12.16
N ASP A 133 2.79 -18.85 13.44
CA ASP A 133 3.82 -17.95 14.00
C ASP A 133 5.27 -18.39 13.69
N SER A 134 5.50 -19.66 13.33
CA SER A 134 6.78 -20.15 12.83
C SER A 134 7.19 -19.62 11.44
N GLN A 135 6.27 -18.98 10.71
CA GLN A 135 6.48 -18.29 9.43
C GLN A 135 6.30 -16.77 9.55
N ALA A 136 6.43 -16.21 10.77
CA ALA A 136 6.34 -14.76 10.97
C ALA A 136 7.35 -14.01 10.08
N LEU A 137 6.84 -13.03 9.34
CA LEU A 137 7.65 -12.13 8.51
C LEU A 137 8.67 -11.39 9.39
N VAL A 138 9.93 -11.30 8.91
CA VAL A 138 10.96 -10.47 9.52
C VAL A 138 11.45 -9.44 8.50
N GLY A 139 11.51 -8.17 8.89
CA GLY A 139 11.78 -7.07 7.96
C GLY A 139 10.54 -6.68 7.16
N GLY A 140 10.74 -6.02 6.03
CA GLY A 140 9.63 -5.63 5.14
C GLY A 140 8.81 -4.44 5.65
N GLU A 141 9.32 -3.64 6.58
CA GLU A 141 8.63 -2.47 7.11
C GLU A 141 8.39 -1.41 6.02
N THR A 142 7.27 -0.69 6.11
CA THR A 142 7.06 0.54 5.34
C THR A 142 7.61 1.70 6.16
N VAL A 143 8.68 2.35 5.69
CA VAL A 143 9.35 3.44 6.42
C VAL A 143 9.15 4.76 5.71
N PHE A 144 8.79 5.79 6.46
CA PHE A 144 8.59 7.16 6.00
C PHE A 144 9.72 8.06 6.46
N TYR A 145 10.12 8.98 5.59
CA TYR A 145 11.22 9.91 5.82
C TYR A 145 10.78 11.37 5.67
N ASP A 146 11.40 12.25 6.46
CA ASP A 146 11.32 13.69 6.24
C ASP A 146 12.22 14.15 5.06
N HIS A 147 12.15 15.45 4.75
CA HIS A 147 12.94 16.07 3.69
C HIS A 147 14.46 16.07 3.95
N ARG A 148 14.90 15.81 5.18
CA ARG A 148 16.31 15.68 5.58
C ARG A 148 16.79 14.22 5.56
N GLY A 149 15.90 13.27 5.25
CA GLY A 149 16.17 11.84 5.25
C GLY A 149 16.09 11.18 6.63
N GLY A 150 15.58 11.88 7.64
CA GLY A 150 15.30 11.33 8.98
C GLY A 150 14.05 10.45 8.95
N ILE A 151 14.07 9.33 9.68
CA ILE A 151 12.89 8.45 9.81
C ILE A 151 11.85 9.14 10.69
N VAL A 152 10.62 9.24 10.18
CA VAL A 152 9.47 9.85 10.90
C VAL A 152 8.43 8.81 11.32
N ALA A 153 8.33 7.69 10.62
CA ALA A 153 7.73 6.46 11.16
C ALA A 153 8.18 5.21 10.43
N GLU A 154 7.90 4.08 11.08
CA GLU A 154 8.08 2.74 10.59
C GLU A 154 6.80 1.95 10.88
N VAL A 155 6.18 1.41 9.84
CA VAL A 155 4.98 0.57 9.95
C VAL A 155 5.39 -0.88 9.68
N ALA A 156 5.42 -1.68 10.74
CA ALA A 156 5.64 -3.10 10.63
C ALA A 156 4.42 -3.80 10.01
N PRO A 157 4.59 -4.77 9.10
CA PRO A 157 3.48 -5.51 8.53
C PRO A 157 2.77 -6.36 9.59
N VAL A 158 1.47 -6.13 9.74
CA VAL A 158 0.57 -6.94 10.57
C VAL A 158 -0.48 -7.51 9.62
N GLN A 159 -0.65 -8.83 9.60
CA GLN A 159 -1.61 -9.45 8.69
C GLN A 159 -3.01 -8.89 8.92
N GLY A 160 -3.68 -8.50 7.84
CA GLY A 160 -5.02 -7.93 7.87
C GLY A 160 -5.08 -6.44 8.12
N MET A 161 -3.97 -5.78 8.51
CA MET A 161 -3.96 -4.34 8.74
C MET A 161 -3.88 -3.57 7.42
N ALA A 162 -4.66 -2.49 7.31
CA ALA A 162 -4.50 -1.51 6.25
C ALA A 162 -3.67 -0.30 6.70
N LEU A 163 -2.95 0.30 5.76
CA LEU A 163 -2.21 1.55 5.90
C LEU A 163 -2.63 2.48 4.75
N LEU A 164 -3.06 3.69 5.12
CA LEU A 164 -3.38 4.78 4.21
C LEU A 164 -2.33 5.88 4.33
N HIS A 165 -1.75 6.33 3.23
CA HIS A 165 -0.87 7.51 3.22
C HIS A 165 -1.05 8.34 1.95
N LEU A 166 -0.68 9.62 1.98
CA LEU A 166 -0.91 10.56 0.87
C LEU A 166 -0.06 10.25 -0.39
N HIS A 167 -0.58 10.63 -1.55
CA HIS A 167 0.08 10.65 -2.87
C HIS A 167 0.65 12.04 -3.25
N GLY A 168 1.43 12.04 -4.32
CA GLY A 168 1.86 13.21 -5.10
C GLY A 168 2.70 14.19 -4.30
N ALA A 169 2.44 15.49 -4.48
CA ALA A 169 3.17 16.57 -3.81
C ALA A 169 3.11 16.53 -2.27
N ARG A 170 2.15 15.78 -1.70
CA ARG A 170 2.00 15.60 -0.25
C ARG A 170 2.42 14.20 0.23
N CYS A 171 2.85 13.33 -0.69
CA CYS A 171 3.41 12.03 -0.34
C CYS A 171 4.72 12.26 0.40
N MET A 172 4.96 11.50 1.46
CA MET A 172 6.28 11.47 2.09
C MET A 172 7.14 10.45 1.36
N LEU A 173 8.44 10.74 1.31
CA LEU A 173 9.42 9.78 0.83
C LEU A 173 9.32 8.52 1.67
N HIS A 174 9.12 7.38 1.04
CA HIS A 174 8.96 6.13 1.77
C HIS A 174 9.57 4.95 1.04
N GLU A 175 9.86 3.87 1.76
CA GLU A 175 10.38 2.63 1.21
C GLU A 175 9.67 1.41 1.81
N ALA A 176 9.69 0.30 1.07
CA ALA A 176 9.51 -1.02 1.65
C ALA A 176 10.90 -1.59 1.92
N ARG A 177 11.27 -1.72 3.20
CA ARG A 177 12.56 -2.30 3.60
C ARG A 177 12.70 -3.74 3.12
N PHE A 178 13.93 -4.21 3.10
CA PHE A 178 14.23 -5.58 2.71
C PHE A 178 13.55 -6.60 3.62
N VAL A 179 13.02 -7.65 3.01
CA VAL A 179 12.55 -8.82 3.73
C VAL A 179 13.75 -9.64 4.18
N LYS A 180 13.85 -9.89 5.48
CA LYS A 180 14.94 -10.66 6.11
C LYS A 180 14.64 -12.14 6.19
N LYS A 181 13.37 -12.49 6.37
CA LYS A 181 12.90 -13.87 6.52
C LYS A 181 11.46 -14.01 6.08
N ASN A 182 11.12 -15.13 5.44
CA ASN A 182 9.79 -15.44 4.91
C ASN A 182 9.38 -14.47 3.78
N VAL A 183 8.07 -14.32 3.53
CA VAL A 183 7.55 -13.60 2.37
C VAL A 183 6.54 -12.52 2.79
N LYS A 184 6.75 -11.30 2.30
CA LYS A 184 5.81 -10.17 2.48
C LYS A 184 4.82 -10.14 1.31
N TYR A 185 3.53 -10.12 1.62
CA TYR A 185 2.45 -9.92 0.67
C TYR A 185 1.67 -8.65 0.99
N VAL A 186 1.37 -7.85 -0.02
CA VAL A 186 0.61 -6.60 0.11
C VAL A 186 -0.38 -6.46 -1.04
N LEU A 187 -1.63 -6.16 -0.72
CA LEU A 187 -2.59 -5.63 -1.69
C LEU A 187 -2.48 -4.11 -1.71
N ARG A 188 -2.47 -3.52 -2.89
CA ARG A 188 -2.54 -2.08 -3.09
C ARG A 188 -3.73 -1.69 -3.95
N SER A 189 -4.41 -0.64 -3.50
CA SER A 189 -5.24 0.22 -4.34
C SER A 189 -4.94 1.68 -3.98
N ASP A 190 -5.64 2.62 -4.58
CA ASP A 190 -5.47 4.05 -4.33
C ASP A 190 -6.85 4.71 -4.21
N VAL A 191 -7.05 5.64 -3.26
CA VAL A 191 -8.35 6.30 -3.02
C VAL A 191 -8.56 7.41 -4.03
N VAL A 192 -9.69 7.35 -4.75
CA VAL A 192 -10.09 8.28 -5.80
C VAL A 192 -10.86 9.45 -5.20
N PHE A 193 -10.53 10.66 -5.65
CA PHE A 193 -11.24 11.89 -5.31
C PHE A 193 -11.78 12.53 -6.59
N ALA A 194 -13.05 12.92 -6.58
CA ALA A 194 -13.76 13.54 -7.70
C ALA A 194 -14.45 14.84 -7.28
#